data_AF-I1W1J2-F1
#
_entry.id   AF-I1W1J2-F1
#
_cell.length_a   1.000
_cell.length_b   1.000
_cell.length_c   1.000
_cell.angle_alpha   90.00
_cell.angle_beta   90.00
_cell.angle_gamma   90.00
#
_symmetry.space_group_name_H-M   'P 1'
#
loop_
_entity.id
_entity.type
_entity.pdbx_description
1 polymer ?
#
loop_
_entity_poly.entity_id
_entity_poly.type
_entity_poly.pdbx_seq_one_letter_code
_entity_poly.pdbx_strand_id
1 'polypeptide(L)' 'ISAPASGDLKTIVFNTNHNELDGSETVVSGASCTTNSLAPVAKVLNDDFGLVEGLMTTIHAYTGDQSTQDAP' A
#
# COMPACT_ATOMS: atom_id res chain seq x y z
N ILE A 1 2.35 -7.59 9.32
CA ILE A 1 1.25 -6.66 9.68
C ILE A 1 0.37 -6.46 8.45
N SER A 2 -0.93 -6.74 8.53
CA SER A 2 -1.87 -6.70 7.40
C SER A 2 -2.42 -5.30 7.08
N ALA A 3 -1.71 -4.26 7.52
CA ALA A 3 -2.07 -2.86 7.39
C ALA A 3 -0.77 -2.04 7.34
N PRO A 4 -0.83 -0.75 6.97
CA PRO A 4 0.29 0.17 7.14
C PRO A 4 0.80 0.13 8.58
N ALA A 5 2.11 0.11 8.74
CA ALA A 5 2.74 0.15 10.05
C ALA A 5 3.86 1.19 10.05
N SER A 6 4.08 1.80 11.21
CA SER A 6 5.14 2.78 11.43
C SER A 6 6.37 2.12 12.07
N GLY A 7 7.53 2.76 11.91
CA GLY A 7 8.80 2.28 12.44
C GLY A 7 9.71 1.69 11.36
N ASP A 8 10.79 1.06 11.81
CA ASP A 8 11.82 0.48 10.94
C ASP A 8 11.45 -0.95 10.52
N LEU A 9 10.54 -1.06 9.55
CA LEU A 9 10.11 -2.33 8.99
C LEU A 9 9.82 -2.20 7.48
N LYS A 10 10.14 -3.25 6.72
CA LYS A 10 9.91 -3.25 5.27
C LYS A 10 8.40 -3.31 4.98
N THR A 11 7.93 -2.45 4.08
CA THR A 11 6.55 -2.46 3.56
C THR A 11 6.56 -3.07 2.16
N ILE A 12 5.81 -4.15 1.97
CA ILE A 12 5.91 -5.02 0.81
C ILE A 12 4.59 -5.07 0.04
N VAL A 13 4.68 -4.82 -1.26
CA VAL A 13 3.65 -5.14 -2.26
C VAL A 13 4.20 -6.27 -3.15
N PHE A 14 3.49 -7.40 -3.16
CA PHE A 14 3.92 -8.57 -3.91
C PHE A 14 4.02 -8.27 -5.42
N ASN A 15 5.02 -8.83 -6.10
CA ASN A 15 5.41 -8.50 -7.48
C ASN A 15 5.82 -7.05 -7.78
N THR A 16 5.76 -6.13 -6.82
CA THR A 16 6.28 -4.76 -6.98
C THR A 16 7.66 -4.60 -6.35
N ASN A 17 7.82 -5.01 -5.08
CA ASN A 17 9.09 -4.87 -4.34
C ASN A 17 9.37 -6.03 -3.36
N HIS A 18 8.67 -7.16 -3.45
CA HIS A 18 8.86 -8.30 -2.55
C HIS A 18 10.28 -8.92 -2.57
N ASN A 19 11.05 -8.66 -3.62
CA ASN A 19 12.45 -9.04 -3.75
C ASN A 19 13.40 -8.24 -2.83
N GLU A 20 12.92 -7.18 -2.18
CA GLU A 20 13.67 -6.46 -1.15
C GLU A 20 13.77 -7.24 0.16
N LEU A 21 12.96 -8.30 0.32
CA LEU A 21 13.06 -9.21 1.46
C LEU A 21 14.31 -10.07 1.33
N ASP A 22 15.20 -9.94 2.33
CA ASP A 22 16.44 -10.73 2.42
C ASP A 22 16.34 -11.89 3.43
N GLY A 23 15.22 -11.96 4.16
CA GLY A 23 14.91 -13.02 5.11
C GLY A 23 15.45 -12.74 6.53
N SER A 24 16.16 -11.63 6.73
CA SER A 24 16.57 -11.18 8.07
C SER A 24 15.44 -10.49 8.84
N GLU A 25 14.37 -10.09 8.14
CA GLU A 25 13.26 -9.36 8.73
C GLU A 25 12.42 -10.26 9.62
N THR A 26 12.21 -9.83 10.86
CA THR A 26 11.32 -10.52 11.81
C THR A 26 9.87 -10.02 11.70
N VAL A 27 9.68 -8.78 11.24
CA VAL A 27 8.37 -8.14 11.08
C VAL A 27 8.35 -7.33 9.78
N VAL A 28 7.28 -7.49 9.00
CA VAL A 28 7.05 -6.74 7.75
C VAL A 28 5.61 -6.22 7.71
N SER A 29 5.36 -5.14 6.95
CA SER A 29 4.01 -4.65 6.62
C SER A 29 3.62 -5.11 5.22
N GLY A 30 2.40 -5.60 5.06
CA GLY A 30 1.80 -5.91 3.75
C GLY A 30 1.16 -4.69 3.07
N ALA A 31 1.50 -3.48 3.53
CA ALA A 31 0.89 -2.22 3.10
C ALA A 31 -0.62 -2.15 3.36
N SER A 32 -1.32 -1.28 2.61
CA SER A 32 -2.79 -1.20 2.59
C SER A 32 -3.37 -1.83 1.33
N CYS A 33 -4.69 -2.09 1.31
CA CYS A 33 -5.42 -2.51 0.10
C CYS A 33 -5.22 -1.50 -1.06
N THR A 34 -5.35 -0.20 -0.79
CA THR A 34 -5.20 0.85 -1.80
C THR A 34 -3.76 0.93 -2.31
N THR A 35 -2.75 0.74 -1.45
CA THR A 35 -1.34 0.69 -1.88
C THR A 35 -1.09 -0.49 -2.81
N ASN A 36 -1.63 -1.67 -2.50
CA ASN A 36 -1.51 -2.85 -3.36
C ASN A 36 -2.17 -2.64 -4.75
N SER A 37 -3.24 -1.84 -4.82
CA SER A 37 -3.89 -1.48 -6.09
C SER A 37 -3.06 -0.45 -6.89
N LEU A 38 -2.56 0.61 -6.22
CA LEU A 38 -1.88 1.71 -6.89
C LEU A 38 -0.44 1.39 -7.31
N ALA A 39 0.33 0.72 -6.45
CA ALA A 39 1.77 0.52 -6.64
C ALA A 39 2.15 -0.14 -7.99
N PRO A 40 1.50 -1.22 -8.47
CA PRO A 40 1.84 -1.79 -9.78
C PRO A 40 1.54 -0.84 -10.94
N VAL A 41 0.44 -0.08 -10.86
CA VAL A 41 0.08 0.91 -11.89
C VAL A 41 1.10 2.05 -11.92
N ALA A 42 1.40 2.61 -10.75
CA ALA A 42 2.40 3.67 -10.62
C ALA A 42 3.78 3.22 -11.07
N LYS A 43 4.17 1.97 -10.77
CA LYS A 43 5.45 1.40 -11.19
C LYS A 43 5.57 1.35 -12.71
N VAL A 44 4.59 0.77 -13.41
CA VAL A 44 4.61 0.70 -14.88
C VAL A 44 4.66 2.10 -15.49
N LEU A 45 3.81 3.02 -15.02
CA LEU A 45 3.80 4.39 -15.54
C LEU A 45 5.13 5.12 -15.30
N ASN A 46 5.73 4.93 -14.13
CA ASN A 46 6.99 5.57 -13.81
C ASN A 46 8.17 4.98 -14.58
N ASP A 47 8.25 3.65 -14.69
CA ASP A 47 9.35 2.97 -15.37
C ASP A 47 9.37 3.28 -16.88
N ASP A 48 8.18 3.38 -17.50
CA ASP A 48 8.07 3.60 -18.95
C ASP A 48 8.03 5.09 -19.34
N PHE A 49 7.46 5.95 -18.49
CA PHE A 49 7.19 7.36 -18.86
C PHE A 49 7.77 8.41 -17.91
N GLY A 50 8.19 8.02 -16.70
CA GLY A 50 8.68 8.93 -15.67
C GLY A 50 7.58 9.82 -15.09
N LEU A 51 7.11 9.50 -13.88
CA LEU A 51 6.13 10.35 -13.19
C LEU A 51 6.84 11.54 -12.53
N VAL A 52 6.39 12.76 -12.82
CA VAL A 52 6.88 13.98 -12.15
C VAL A 52 6.07 14.29 -10.90
N GLU A 53 4.74 14.19 -11.01
CA GLU A 53 3.79 14.41 -9.92
C GLU A 53 2.49 13.63 -10.17
N GLY A 54 1.67 13.43 -9.14
CA GLY A 54 0.41 12.74 -9.25
C GLY A 54 -0.53 12.98 -8.06
N LEU A 55 -1.82 13.03 -8.35
CA LEU A 55 -2.89 13.06 -7.36
C LEU A 55 -3.73 11.79 -7.54
N MET A 56 -4.08 11.15 -6.43
CA MET A 56 -4.88 9.92 -6.45
C MET A 56 -6.13 10.09 -5.60
N THR A 57 -7.25 9.67 -6.16
CA THR A 57 -8.53 9.54 -5.45
C THR A 57 -8.98 8.09 -5.60
N THR A 58 -9.28 7.44 -4.48
CA THR A 58 -9.89 6.12 -4.48
C THR A 58 -11.37 6.22 -4.13
N ILE A 59 -12.23 5.63 -4.94
CA ILE A 59 -13.62 5.39 -4.55
C ILE A 59 -13.63 4.05 -3.83
N HIS A 60 -13.60 4.10 -2.51
CA HIS A 60 -13.46 2.93 -1.65
C HIS A 60 -14.83 2.44 -1.17
N ALA A 61 -14.98 1.11 -1.01
CA ALA A 61 -16.13 0.56 -0.30
C ALA A 61 -16.11 0.99 1.17
N TYR A 62 -17.26 0.98 1.83
CA TYR A 62 -17.27 1.20 3.27
C TYR A 62 -16.49 0.09 4.00
N THR A 63 -15.96 0.39 5.18
CA THR A 63 -15.25 -0.62 6.00
C THR A 63 -15.83 -0.70 7.41
N GLY A 64 -15.37 -1.68 8.19
CA GLY A 64 -15.86 -1.90 9.55
C GLY A 64 -15.43 -0.84 10.57
N ASP A 65 -14.54 0.09 10.19
CA ASP A 65 -14.17 1.26 11.00
C ASP A 65 -15.17 2.42 10.90
N GLN A 66 -16.10 2.35 9.94
CA GLN A 66 -17.20 3.30 9.84
C GLN A 66 -18.39 2.83 10.68
N SER A 67 -19.03 3.77 11.37
CA SER A 67 -20.24 3.48 12.13
C SER A 67 -21.39 3.08 11.19
N THR A 68 -22.12 2.03 11.57
CA THR A 68 -23.28 1.55 10.80
C THR A 68 -24.48 2.50 10.89
N GLN A 69 -24.52 3.29 11.95
CA GLN A 69 -25.45 4.39 12.19
C GLN A 69 -24.65 5.58 12.72
N ASP A 70 -25.23 6.77 12.69
CA ASP A 70 -24.59 7.97 13.22
C ASP A 70 -24.25 7.78 14.72
N ALA A 71 -22.98 7.95 15.06
CA ALA A 71 -22.45 7.76 16.41
C ALA A 71 -21.30 8.77 16.67
N PRO A 72 -20.96 9.05 17.95
CA PRO A 72 -19.83 9.92 18.31
C PRO A 72 -18.48 9.45 17.78
#